data_AF-K2CLW6-F1
#
_entry.id   AF-K2CLW6-F1
#
_cell.length_a   1.000
_cell.length_b   1.000
_cell.length_c   1.000
_cell.angle_alpha   90.00
_cell.angle_beta   90.00
_cell.angle_gamma   90.00
#
_symmetry.space_group_name_H-M   'P 1'
#
loop_
_entity.id
_entity.type
_entity.pdbx_description
1 polymer ?
#
loop_
_entity_poly.entity_id
_entity_poly.type
_entity_poly.pdbx_seq_one_letter_code
_entity_poly.pdbx_strand_id
1 'polypeptide(L)'
;MPLTRKNIITQAFKFLGQRYGWGGMFNTRDCSAFIMDIYRSMGVLLPRNSGEQGKAAVGIMHEFNKEMTLEERKAVFDRLPAGTPIYMAGHAMLYLGRFNDDYYIIHDFAGFRLPDADGNLVRSTARCVFVTPLLVTYLSDGKKYIEGIYSAREFVLPEDVR
;
A
#
# COMPACT_ATOMS: atom_id res chain seq x y z
N MET A 1 15.79 14.26 -1.50
CA MET A 1 16.57 13.08 -1.98
C MET A 1 16.12 12.74 -3.40
N PRO A 2 16.91 12.05 -4.24
CA PRO A 2 16.42 11.56 -5.53
C PRO A 2 15.24 10.61 -5.33
N LEU A 3 14.19 10.72 -6.14
CA LEU A 3 13.14 9.71 -6.17
C LEU A 3 13.80 8.43 -6.72
N THR A 4 13.82 7.35 -5.95
CA THR A 4 14.32 6.04 -6.41
C THR A 4 13.60 4.97 -5.62
N ARG A 5 13.46 3.76 -6.17
CA ARG A 5 12.86 2.62 -5.45
C ARG A 5 13.55 2.38 -4.09
N LYS A 6 14.89 2.43 -4.08
CA LYS A 6 15.69 2.32 -2.84
C LYS A 6 15.31 3.38 -1.82
N ASN A 7 15.22 4.65 -2.23
CA ASN A 7 14.90 5.74 -1.31
C ASN A 7 13.45 5.66 -0.82
N ILE A 8 12.49 5.34 -1.70
CA ILE A 8 11.08 5.15 -1.33
C ILE A 8 10.96 4.10 -0.22
N ILE A 9 11.53 2.92 -0.45
CA ILE A 9 11.48 1.81 0.51
C ILE A 9 12.25 2.18 1.79
N THR A 10 13.44 2.77 1.68
CA THR A 10 14.23 3.20 2.85
C THR A 10 13.47 4.19 3.73
N GLN A 11 12.75 5.15 3.15
CA GLN A 11 11.95 6.09 3.92
C GLN A 11 10.75 5.42 4.57
N ALA A 12 10.07 4.50 3.86
CA ALA A 12 8.93 3.77 4.42
C ALA A 12 9.31 2.99 5.68
N PHE A 13 10.44 2.27 5.65
CA PHE A 13 10.89 1.45 6.77
C PHE A 13 11.33 2.26 8.00
N LYS A 14 11.63 3.56 7.87
CA LYS A 14 11.89 4.41 9.05
C LYS A 14 10.67 4.57 9.95
N PHE A 15 9.47 4.39 9.40
CA PHE A 15 8.24 4.48 10.17
C PHE A 15 7.80 3.13 10.75
N LEU A 16 8.48 2.02 10.44
CA LEU A 16 8.08 0.69 10.91
C LEU A 16 7.88 0.69 12.44
N GLY A 17 6.70 0.26 12.89
CA GLY A 17 6.31 0.28 14.30
C GLY A 17 5.78 1.61 14.84
N GLN A 18 5.79 2.71 14.07
CA GLN A 18 5.16 3.97 14.47
C GLN A 18 3.67 3.75 14.71
N ARG A 19 3.13 4.31 15.81
CA ARG A 19 1.70 4.18 16.15
C ARG A 19 0.80 4.91 15.16
N TYR A 20 -0.31 4.27 14.81
CA TYR A 20 -1.35 4.86 13.96
C TYR A 20 -1.99 6.08 14.63
N GLY A 21 -2.05 7.19 13.89
CA GLY A 21 -2.66 8.44 14.30
C GLY A 21 -3.65 8.93 13.26
N TRP A 22 -4.94 8.63 13.46
CA TRP A 22 -6.02 9.08 12.58
C TRP A 22 -5.94 10.60 12.38
N GLY A 23 -5.87 11.07 11.12
CA GLY A 23 -5.82 12.50 10.84
C GLY A 23 -4.54 13.21 11.32
N GLY A 24 -3.52 12.48 11.77
CA GLY A 24 -2.29 13.05 12.35
C GLY A 24 -2.32 13.19 13.88
N MET A 25 -3.27 12.53 14.55
CA MET A 25 -3.29 12.48 16.02
C MET A 25 -1.94 12.02 16.58
N PHE A 26 -1.55 12.60 17.73
CA PHE A 26 -0.28 12.32 18.41
C PHE A 26 0.98 12.62 17.57
N ASN A 27 0.87 13.47 16.56
CA ASN A 27 1.96 13.78 15.62
C ASN A 27 2.51 12.54 14.90
N THR A 28 1.68 11.50 14.73
CA THR A 28 1.99 10.33 13.92
C THR A 28 1.20 10.38 12.61
N ARG A 29 1.19 9.30 11.83
CA ARG A 29 0.58 9.27 10.49
C ARG A 29 -0.67 8.40 10.50
N ASP A 30 -1.52 8.64 9.51
CA ASP A 30 -2.46 7.65 9.01
C ASP A 30 -1.96 7.11 7.66
N CYS A 31 -2.71 6.18 7.07
CA CYS A 31 -2.32 5.51 5.83
C CYS A 31 -1.93 6.48 4.71
N SER A 32 -2.73 7.51 4.46
CA SER A 32 -2.49 8.50 3.42
C SER A 32 -1.36 9.46 3.76
N ALA A 33 -1.25 9.90 5.01
CA ALA A 33 -0.15 10.75 5.46
C ALA A 33 1.20 10.02 5.41
N PHE A 34 1.21 8.71 5.69
CA PHE A 34 2.38 7.85 5.57
C PHE A 34 2.92 7.84 4.14
N ILE A 35 2.08 7.59 3.13
CA ILE A 35 2.48 7.62 1.72
C ILE A 35 2.92 9.04 1.31
N MET A 36 2.16 10.05 1.70
CA MET A 36 2.48 11.46 1.40
C MET A 36 3.86 11.85 1.93
N ASP A 37 4.20 11.49 3.17
CA ASP A 37 5.49 11.84 3.78
C ASP A 37 6.68 11.13 3.15
N ILE A 38 6.51 9.87 2.73
CA ILE A 38 7.53 9.15 1.97
C ILE A 38 7.85 9.92 0.69
N TYR A 39 6.83 10.19 -0.13
CA TYR A 39 7.00 10.82 -1.43
C TYR A 39 7.47 12.28 -1.34
N ARG A 40 7.01 13.02 -0.32
CA ARG A 40 7.44 14.40 -0.04
C ARG A 40 8.94 14.52 0.19
N SER A 41 9.58 13.52 0.79
CA SER A 41 11.04 13.50 1.01
C SER A 41 11.87 13.50 -0.30
N MET A 42 11.22 13.22 -1.42
CA MET A 42 11.78 13.16 -2.77
C MET A 42 11.13 14.18 -3.73
N GLY A 43 10.39 15.15 -3.19
CA GLY A 43 9.82 16.27 -3.97
C GLY A 43 8.49 15.97 -4.66
N VAL A 44 7.89 14.79 -4.44
CA VAL A 44 6.56 14.46 -4.98
C VAL A 44 5.49 14.84 -3.96
N LEU A 45 4.62 15.78 -4.33
CA LEU A 45 3.52 16.23 -3.49
C LEU A 45 2.27 15.41 -3.83
N LEU A 46 1.71 14.73 -2.82
CA LEU A 46 0.49 13.94 -2.95
C LEU A 46 -0.66 14.59 -2.19
N PRO A 47 -1.91 14.43 -2.65
CA PRO A 47 -3.09 14.85 -1.90
C PRO A 47 -3.13 14.26 -0.49
N ARG A 48 -3.84 14.92 0.44
CA ARG A 48 -3.91 14.47 1.83
C ARG A 48 -4.68 13.17 2.00
N ASN A 49 -5.68 12.90 1.15
CA ASN A 49 -6.61 11.79 1.32
C ASN A 49 -6.34 10.66 0.32
N SER A 50 -6.43 9.41 0.79
CA SER A 50 -6.15 8.20 -0.01
C SER A 50 -6.98 8.10 -1.29
N GLY A 51 -8.24 8.55 -1.26
CA GLY A 51 -9.11 8.58 -2.45
C GLY A 51 -8.60 9.51 -3.55
N GLU A 52 -8.11 10.69 -3.18
CA GLU A 52 -7.53 11.65 -4.13
C GLU A 52 -6.16 11.18 -4.62
N GLN A 53 -5.34 10.62 -3.74
CA GLN A 53 -4.06 10.02 -4.12
C GLN A 53 -4.26 8.92 -5.19
N GLY A 54 -5.19 7.98 -4.96
CA GLY A 54 -5.41 6.87 -5.90
C GLY A 54 -6.11 7.26 -7.21
N LYS A 55 -6.91 8.34 -7.24
CA LYS A 55 -7.68 8.76 -8.42
C LYS A 55 -7.07 9.89 -9.23
N ALA A 56 -6.31 10.79 -8.58
CA ALA A 56 -5.89 12.05 -9.18
C ALA A 56 -4.39 12.32 -9.08
N ALA A 57 -3.60 11.50 -8.36
CA ALA A 57 -2.16 11.68 -8.37
C ALA A 57 -1.56 11.43 -9.77
N VAL A 58 -0.53 12.21 -10.10
CA VAL A 58 0.26 12.07 -11.33
C VAL A 58 0.98 10.72 -11.37
N GLY A 59 1.49 10.31 -12.54
CA GLY A 59 2.17 9.03 -12.74
C GLY A 59 1.33 8.02 -13.52
N ILE A 60 1.91 6.82 -13.73
CA ILE A 60 1.24 5.73 -14.44
C ILE A 60 0.22 5.10 -13.51
N MET A 61 -1.04 5.04 -13.96
CA MET A 61 -2.10 4.35 -13.24
C MET A 61 -2.21 2.91 -13.72
N HIS A 62 -2.10 1.97 -12.79
CA HIS A 62 -2.50 0.58 -13.01
C HIS A 62 -3.88 0.40 -12.35
N GLU A 63 -4.92 0.28 -13.18
CA GLU A 63 -6.30 0.14 -12.71
C GLU A 63 -6.63 -1.33 -12.44
N PHE A 64 -7.38 -1.56 -11.36
CA PHE A 64 -7.91 -2.87 -11.00
C PHE A 64 -9.42 -2.81 -11.07
N ASN A 65 -10.00 -3.37 -12.13
CA ASN A 65 -11.45 -3.42 -12.27
C ASN A 65 -12.06 -4.47 -11.32
N LYS A 66 -13.36 -4.36 -11.04
CA LYS A 66 -14.07 -5.26 -10.12
C LYS A 66 -14.30 -6.67 -10.68
N GLU A 67 -14.16 -6.84 -11.99
CA GLU A 67 -14.38 -8.09 -12.71
C GLU A 67 -13.09 -8.93 -12.83
N MET A 68 -11.92 -8.34 -12.57
CA MET A 68 -10.64 -9.04 -12.59
C MET A 68 -10.64 -10.20 -11.60
N THR A 69 -10.33 -11.36 -12.14
CA THR A 69 -10.01 -12.58 -11.39
C THR A 69 -8.78 -12.38 -10.51
N LEU A 70 -8.62 -13.26 -9.52
CA LEU A 70 -7.43 -13.27 -8.67
C LEU A 70 -6.14 -13.41 -9.50
N GLU A 71 -6.13 -14.25 -10.54
CA GLU A 71 -4.95 -14.47 -11.38
C GLU A 71 -4.60 -13.24 -12.24
N GLU A 72 -5.59 -12.53 -12.78
CA GLU A 72 -5.35 -11.26 -13.49
C GLU A 72 -4.78 -10.19 -12.54
N ARG A 73 -5.28 -10.12 -11.30
CA ARG A 73 -4.74 -9.20 -10.28
C ARG A 73 -3.29 -9.55 -9.97
N LYS A 74 -2.98 -10.84 -9.74
CA LYS A 74 -1.61 -11.32 -9.52
C LYS A 74 -0.68 -10.95 -10.68
N ALA A 75 -1.13 -11.12 -11.93
CA ALA A 75 -0.35 -10.78 -13.11
C ALA A 75 0.04 -9.29 -13.18
N VAL A 76 -0.81 -8.39 -12.65
CA VAL A 76 -0.45 -6.97 -12.50
C VAL A 76 0.61 -6.80 -11.41
N PHE A 77 0.42 -7.40 -10.22
CA PHE A 77 1.38 -7.30 -9.12
C PHE A 77 2.76 -7.92 -9.43
N ASP A 78 2.81 -8.95 -10.26
CA ASP A 78 4.04 -9.58 -10.74
C ASP A 78 4.90 -8.63 -11.59
N ARG A 79 4.28 -7.63 -12.24
CA ARG A 79 4.96 -6.63 -13.06
C ARG A 79 5.11 -5.28 -12.36
N LEU A 80 4.35 -5.06 -11.29
CA LEU A 80 4.34 -3.79 -10.56
C LEU A 80 5.70 -3.56 -9.87
N PRO A 81 6.32 -2.37 -10.00
CA PRO A 81 7.56 -2.11 -9.29
C PRO A 81 7.35 -1.97 -7.77
N ALA A 82 8.25 -2.55 -6.98
CA ALA A 82 8.33 -2.27 -5.55
C ALA A 82 8.58 -0.77 -5.31
N GLY A 83 7.93 -0.22 -4.29
CA GLY A 83 7.82 1.22 -4.02
C GLY A 83 6.57 1.86 -4.63
N THR A 84 5.78 1.15 -5.41
CA THR A 84 4.52 1.69 -5.95
C THR A 84 3.47 1.81 -4.83
N PRO A 85 2.84 2.97 -4.61
CA PRO A 85 1.71 3.09 -3.73
C PRO A 85 0.45 2.50 -4.38
N ILE A 86 -0.29 1.74 -3.59
CA ILE A 86 -1.51 1.05 -3.99
C ILE A 86 -2.68 1.47 -3.10
N TYR A 87 -3.89 1.42 -3.65
CA TYR A 87 -5.06 2.04 -3.05
C TYR A 87 -6.26 1.09 -3.09
N MET A 88 -6.95 1.03 -1.96
CA MET A 88 -8.30 0.48 -1.82
C MET A 88 -9.23 1.53 -1.20
N ALA A 89 -10.53 1.26 -1.16
CA ALA A 89 -11.49 2.21 -0.57
C ALA A 89 -11.10 2.56 0.87
N GLY A 90 -10.75 3.83 1.12
CA GLY A 90 -10.39 4.34 2.45
C GLY A 90 -8.96 3.99 2.92
N HIS A 91 -8.12 3.34 2.11
CA HIS A 91 -6.79 2.91 2.56
C HIS A 91 -5.71 3.09 1.50
N ALA A 92 -4.52 3.51 1.94
CA ALA A 92 -3.33 3.72 1.12
C ALA A 92 -2.16 2.90 1.68
N MET A 93 -1.43 2.22 0.81
CA MET A 93 -0.36 1.28 1.17
C MET A 93 0.81 1.44 0.20
N LEU A 94 1.99 1.00 0.61
CA LEU A 94 3.17 0.95 -0.26
C LEU A 94 3.50 -0.51 -0.58
N TYR A 95 3.52 -0.86 -1.87
CA TYR A 95 3.91 -2.19 -2.33
C TYR A 95 5.42 -2.41 -2.18
N LEU A 96 5.82 -3.57 -1.67
CA LEU A 96 7.21 -3.94 -1.40
C LEU A 96 7.76 -5.00 -2.36
N GLY A 97 6.92 -5.61 -3.21
CA GLY A 97 7.31 -6.69 -4.09
C GLY A 97 6.72 -8.05 -3.69
N ARG A 98 7.09 -9.07 -4.45
CA ARG A 98 6.72 -10.47 -4.22
C ARG A 98 7.80 -11.20 -3.43
N PHE A 99 7.38 -12.03 -2.48
CA PHE A 99 8.25 -12.92 -1.71
C PHE A 99 7.45 -14.17 -1.31
N ASN A 100 8.04 -15.37 -1.44
CA ASN A 100 7.39 -16.65 -1.11
C ASN A 100 5.92 -16.76 -1.55
N ASP A 101 5.66 -16.50 -2.84
CA ASP A 101 4.34 -16.57 -3.48
C ASP A 101 3.25 -15.62 -2.95
N ASP A 102 3.63 -14.62 -2.15
CA ASP A 102 2.74 -13.54 -1.73
C ASP A 102 3.32 -12.15 -2.08
N TYR A 103 2.46 -11.14 -2.00
CA TYR A 103 2.76 -9.75 -2.31
C TYR A 103 2.73 -8.94 -1.03
N TYR A 104 3.84 -8.30 -0.71
CA TYR A 104 3.99 -7.61 0.56
C TYR A 104 3.74 -6.12 0.43
N ILE A 105 3.16 -5.55 1.48
CA ILE A 105 2.92 -4.13 1.62
C ILE A 105 3.40 -3.64 2.97
N ILE A 106 3.78 -2.36 3.04
CA ILE A 106 3.94 -1.63 4.30
C ILE A 106 2.90 -0.51 4.35
N HIS A 107 2.23 -0.38 5.49
CA HIS A 107 1.10 0.54 5.66
C HIS A 107 0.83 0.87 7.12
N ASP A 108 0.25 2.04 7.36
CA ASP A 108 -0.19 2.49 8.69
C ASP A 108 -1.71 2.33 8.83
N PHE A 109 -2.17 1.53 9.79
CA PHE A 109 -3.57 1.07 9.82
C PHE A 109 -4.00 0.50 11.17
N ALA A 110 -5.32 0.40 11.36
CA ALA A 110 -5.91 -0.07 12.62
C ALA A 110 -5.81 -1.59 12.82
N GLY A 111 -5.90 -2.39 11.75
CA GLY A 111 -5.88 -3.85 11.83
C GLY A 111 -6.43 -4.52 10.58
N PHE A 112 -6.44 -5.85 10.61
CA PHE A 112 -6.79 -6.73 9.50
C PHE A 112 -7.39 -8.03 10.01
N ARG A 113 -7.81 -8.94 9.11
CA ARG A 113 -8.21 -10.29 9.47
C ARG A 113 -7.24 -11.32 8.90
N LEU A 114 -7.02 -12.38 9.66
CA LEU A 114 -6.30 -13.58 9.25
C LEU A 114 -7.17 -14.80 9.53
N PRO A 115 -7.10 -15.86 8.72
CA PRO A 115 -7.69 -17.15 9.07
C PRO A 115 -6.96 -17.76 10.27
N ASP A 116 -7.70 -18.34 11.21
CA ASP A 116 -7.16 -19.23 12.24
C ASP A 116 -6.95 -20.66 11.71
N ALA A 117 -6.56 -21.58 12.60
CA ALA A 117 -6.33 -22.98 12.24
C ALA A 117 -7.58 -23.69 11.68
N ASP A 118 -8.77 -23.21 12.05
CA ASP A 118 -10.07 -23.75 11.61
C ASP A 118 -10.62 -22.99 10.39
N GLY A 119 -9.89 -21.99 9.88
CA GLY A 119 -10.27 -21.17 8.74
C GLY A 119 -11.18 -19.98 9.08
N ASN A 120 -11.47 -19.72 10.35
CA ASN A 120 -12.30 -18.58 10.75
C ASN A 120 -11.48 -17.29 10.68
N LEU A 121 -12.09 -16.21 10.16
CA LEU A 121 -11.40 -14.92 10.03
C LEU A 121 -11.36 -14.15 11.35
N VAL A 122 -10.22 -14.20 12.03
CA VAL A 122 -9.96 -13.53 13.30
C VAL A 122 -9.38 -12.14 13.06
N ARG A 123 -9.89 -11.14 13.79
CA ARG A 123 -9.37 -9.77 13.73
C ARG A 123 -8.03 -9.67 14.47
N SER A 124 -7.00 -9.21 13.76
CA SER A 124 -5.73 -8.79 14.31
C SER A 124 -5.68 -7.27 14.44
N THR A 125 -5.15 -6.78 15.56
CA THR A 125 -5.00 -5.34 15.82
C THR A 125 -3.56 -4.95 15.54
N ALA A 126 -3.34 -4.00 14.62
CA ALA A 126 -2.01 -3.47 14.33
C ALA A 126 -1.79 -2.15 15.08
N ARG A 127 -2.56 -1.11 14.73
CA ARG A 127 -2.44 0.27 15.26
C ARG A 127 -1.02 0.82 15.13
N CYS A 128 -0.33 0.43 14.07
CA CYS A 128 0.99 0.90 13.74
C CYS A 128 1.30 0.67 12.26
N VAL A 129 2.43 1.20 11.83
CA VAL A 129 3.06 0.82 10.57
C VAL A 129 3.57 -0.61 10.67
N PHE A 130 3.02 -1.48 9.83
CA PHE A 130 3.36 -2.90 9.80
C PHE A 130 3.53 -3.39 8.36
N VAL A 131 4.16 -4.55 8.21
CA VAL A 131 4.26 -5.24 6.93
C VAL A 131 3.24 -6.38 6.90
N THR A 132 2.40 -6.42 5.86
CA THR A 132 1.42 -7.49 5.68
C THR A 132 1.46 -8.07 4.28
N PRO A 133 1.19 -9.37 4.11
CA PRO A 133 0.95 -9.99 2.81
C PRO A 133 -0.46 -9.66 2.27
N LEU A 134 -0.67 -9.64 0.96
CA LEU A 134 -1.96 -9.34 0.34
C LEU A 134 -2.86 -10.57 0.15
N LEU A 135 -2.31 -11.77 -0.05
CA LEU A 135 -3.11 -12.96 -0.40
C LEU A 135 -3.69 -13.66 0.84
N VAL A 136 -2.98 -13.66 1.96
CA VAL A 136 -3.45 -14.30 3.21
C VAL A 136 -4.15 -13.33 4.18
N THR A 137 -4.17 -12.04 3.85
CA THR A 137 -4.81 -10.99 4.65
C THR A 137 -6.19 -10.64 4.11
N TYR A 138 -7.16 -10.49 5.00
CA TYR A 138 -8.57 -10.30 4.65
C TYR A 138 -9.14 -8.98 5.19
N LEU A 139 -10.03 -8.40 4.38
CA LEU A 139 -10.89 -7.27 4.71
C LEU A 139 -12.02 -7.69 5.66
N SER A 140 -12.72 -6.72 6.23
CA SER A 140 -13.81 -6.97 7.16
C SER A 140 -15.02 -7.68 6.53
N ASP A 141 -15.19 -7.55 5.22
CA ASP A 141 -16.25 -8.19 4.43
C ASP A 141 -15.88 -9.60 3.93
N GLY A 142 -14.71 -10.12 4.32
CA GLY A 142 -14.25 -11.46 3.97
C GLY A 142 -13.50 -11.58 2.65
N LYS A 143 -13.32 -10.48 1.91
CA LYS A 143 -12.47 -10.46 0.71
C LYS A 143 -10.99 -10.43 1.07
N LYS A 144 -10.13 -10.99 0.21
CA LYS A 144 -8.68 -10.81 0.33
C LYS A 144 -8.32 -9.35 0.07
N TYR A 145 -7.25 -8.88 0.70
CA TYR A 145 -6.77 -7.51 0.51
C TYR A 145 -6.51 -7.18 -0.97
N ILE A 146 -5.93 -8.12 -1.72
CA ILE A 146 -5.65 -7.95 -3.16
C ILE A 146 -6.91 -7.65 -3.98
N GLU A 147 -8.09 -8.13 -3.56
CA GLU A 147 -9.37 -7.93 -4.24
C GLU A 147 -9.96 -6.54 -3.97
N GLY A 148 -9.56 -5.90 -2.87
CA GLY A 148 -9.98 -4.53 -2.52
C GLY A 148 -9.23 -3.44 -3.28
N ILE A 149 -8.07 -3.77 -3.87
CA ILE A 149 -7.25 -2.81 -4.61
C ILE A 149 -8.00 -2.37 -5.86
N TYR A 150 -8.09 -1.05 -6.07
CA TYR A 150 -8.68 -0.46 -7.27
C TYR A 150 -7.65 0.29 -8.13
N SER A 151 -6.51 0.69 -7.55
CA SER A 151 -5.52 1.52 -8.24
C SER A 151 -4.12 1.33 -7.66
N ALA A 152 -3.11 1.37 -8.51
CA ALA A 152 -1.72 1.62 -8.15
C ALA A 152 -1.18 2.81 -8.95
N ARG A 153 -0.37 3.66 -8.31
CA ARG A 153 0.17 4.91 -8.91
C ARG A 153 1.69 4.86 -9.01
N GLU A 154 2.18 4.36 -10.12
CA GLU A 154 3.61 4.27 -10.35
C GLU A 154 4.19 5.63 -10.75
N PHE A 155 5.02 6.19 -9.88
CA PHE A 155 5.77 7.41 -10.15
C PHE A 155 7.06 7.08 -10.88
N VAL A 156 6.99 7.05 -12.21
CA VAL A 156 8.16 6.81 -13.09
C VAL A 156 9.05 8.03 -13.14
N LEU A 157 10.35 7.81 -13.20
CA LEU A 157 11.35 8.86 -13.33
C LEU A 157 12.10 8.79 -14.65
N PRO A 158 12.67 9.92 -15.11
CA PRO A 158 13.43 9.98 -16.36
C PRO A 158 14.69 9.10 -16.45
N GLU A 159 15.04 8.34 -15.41
CA GLU A 159 16.25 7.51 -15.39
C GLU A 159 16.06 6.11 -16.03
N ASP A 160 14.82 5.71 -16.34
CA ASP A 160 14.52 4.45 -17.04
C ASP A 160 14.53 4.61 -18.59
N VAL A 161 15.04 5.74 -19.10
CA VAL A 161 15.36 5.96 -20.53
C VAL A 161 16.88 5.91 -20.69
N ARG A 162 17.48 4.73 -20.62
CA ARG A 162 18.82 4.45 -21.13
C ARG A 162 18.89 3.05 -21.71
#